data_AF-A0A6L7MJ45-F1
#
_entry.id   AF-A0A6L7MJ45-F1
#
_cell.length_a   1.000
_cell.length_b   1.000
_cell.length_c   1.000
_cell.angle_alpha   90.00
_cell.angle_beta   90.00
_cell.angle_gamma   90.00
#
_symmetry.space_group_name_H-M   'P 1'
#
loop_
_entity.id
_entity.type
_entity.pdbx_description
1 polymer ?
#
loop_
_entity_poly.entity_id
_entity_poly.type
_entity_poly.pdbx_seq_one_letter_code
_entity_poly.pdbx_strand_id
1 'polypeptide(L)'
;MRNEIFGMKQGIKTRLESIPGLRVITYEPEDWSDFPVAVIRTDGRNGSLFEADFVVTVMAGGSNRRESYDTLDSHIATSGEMSIEAAIDDDVTLGGAADRAYLVGVDNIRIVRMGARPYVGADFRIRVESRTKAEATPPKEERSDTLSNERDGTNRNYFDITDIPGAHGAMAQTKINDPSGTWSGARRMWIAKRSGEGRDDNLFFQAESGSMVRGSTIFEEGAAIWSGRAQASPEASGGECARMEWSKAGAYTTRTEFTLCGYVRIGIVASALPRGRFRVLARARTDTDNAALKTGHMGFALGWSSGNTSKTPDESEAVFPETASEFRTLDLGELALPPTAMPDGYAAPEFNLDIHGIFSGGGAGNDAGAHHFRWSVDCVTLLPIDESEVILNGVGPSERILLDTLSRAGHGVYTLDESDVVLGPADYEGAPFRVGPEDTRIYVARDDVSDPSGVKFGVETSLTPLTAGF
;
A
#
# COMPACT_ATOMS: atom_id res chain seq x y z
N MET A 1 -42.43 -0.95 -14.30
CA MET A 1 -41.11 -0.43 -14.72
C MET A 1 -41.35 0.58 -15.83
N ARG A 2 -41.53 1.86 -15.51
CA ARG A 2 -41.51 2.91 -16.54
C ARG A 2 -40.10 2.93 -17.13
N ASN A 3 -39.99 2.88 -18.46
CA ASN A 3 -38.76 2.73 -19.24
C ASN A 3 -37.56 3.52 -18.67
N GLU A 4 -36.68 2.85 -17.93
CA GLU A 4 -35.42 3.42 -17.41
C GLU A 4 -34.57 3.95 -18.58
N ILE A 5 -34.52 3.21 -19.69
CA ILE A 5 -33.89 3.64 -20.95
C ILE A 5 -34.47 4.97 -21.47
N PHE A 6 -35.78 5.19 -21.32
CA PHE A 6 -36.41 6.45 -21.71
C PHE A 6 -35.97 7.59 -20.79
N GLY A 7 -35.89 7.35 -19.47
CA GLY A 7 -35.38 8.31 -18.50
C GLY A 7 -33.94 8.72 -18.81
N MET A 8 -33.06 7.75 -19.03
CA MET A 8 -31.66 7.98 -19.42
C MET A 8 -31.56 8.76 -20.73
N LYS A 9 -32.35 8.37 -21.74
CA LYS A 9 -32.37 9.07 -23.04
C LYS A 9 -32.84 10.52 -22.91
N GLN A 10 -33.83 10.80 -22.04
CA GLN A 10 -34.28 12.17 -21.75
C GLN A 10 -33.22 12.96 -20.98
N GLY A 11 -32.53 12.36 -20.01
CA GLY A 11 -31.46 13.04 -19.29
C GLY A 11 -30.28 13.40 -20.19
N ILE A 12 -29.85 12.49 -21.08
CA ILE A 12 -28.85 12.80 -22.13
C ILE A 12 -29.35 13.96 -23.00
N LYS A 13 -30.62 13.90 -23.44
CA LYS A 13 -31.21 14.98 -24.24
C LYS A 13 -31.13 16.33 -23.53
N THR A 14 -31.58 16.41 -22.28
CA THR A 14 -31.55 17.65 -21.49
C THR A 14 -30.14 18.20 -21.34
N ARG A 15 -29.14 17.34 -21.14
CA ARG A 15 -27.73 17.76 -21.08
C ARG A 15 -27.25 18.34 -22.40
N LEU A 16 -27.49 17.65 -23.51
CA LEU A 16 -27.05 18.12 -24.82
C LEU A 16 -27.80 19.38 -25.27
N GLU A 17 -29.04 19.60 -24.82
CA GLU A 17 -29.80 20.84 -25.10
C GLU A 17 -29.23 22.07 -24.38
N SER A 18 -28.31 21.88 -23.43
CA SER A 18 -27.57 23.00 -22.82
C SER A 18 -26.49 23.59 -23.74
N ILE A 19 -26.05 22.83 -24.76
CA ILE A 19 -25.04 23.29 -25.73
C ILE A 19 -25.67 24.32 -26.68
N PRO A 20 -25.16 25.57 -26.71
CA PRO A 20 -25.75 26.63 -27.52
C PRO A 20 -25.82 26.27 -29.02
N GLY A 21 -27.02 26.35 -29.60
CA GLY A 21 -27.24 26.11 -31.03
C GLY A 21 -27.27 24.64 -31.45
N LEU A 22 -27.06 23.68 -30.55
CA LEU A 22 -27.20 22.25 -30.86
C LEU A 22 -28.66 21.81 -30.74
N ARG A 23 -29.25 21.36 -31.85
CA ARG A 23 -30.59 20.78 -31.85
C ARG A 23 -30.51 19.30 -31.46
N VAL A 24 -31.22 18.85 -30.43
CA VAL A 24 -31.15 17.46 -29.97
C VAL A 24 -32.47 16.73 -30.22
N ILE A 25 -32.41 15.58 -30.88
CA ILE A 25 -33.57 14.77 -31.22
C ILE A 25 -33.36 13.30 -30.84
N THR A 26 -34.44 12.63 -30.47
CA THR A 26 -34.43 11.23 -29.99
C THR A 26 -34.98 10.23 -31.00
N TYR A 27 -35.36 10.71 -32.18
CA TYR A 27 -35.85 9.92 -33.30
C TYR A 27 -35.31 10.55 -34.60
N GLU A 28 -35.28 9.76 -35.66
CA GLU A 28 -34.84 10.24 -36.97
C GLU A 28 -35.89 11.24 -37.51
N PRO A 29 -35.49 12.48 -37.86
CA PRO A 29 -36.42 13.48 -38.35
C PRO A 29 -36.79 13.18 -39.81
N GLU A 30 -38.02 13.51 -40.19
CA GLU A 30 -38.44 13.42 -41.60
C GLU A 30 -37.68 14.44 -42.47
N ASP A 31 -37.35 15.61 -41.90
CA ASP A 31 -36.64 16.70 -42.57
C ASP A 31 -35.36 17.13 -41.83
N TRP A 32 -34.27 17.25 -42.60
CA TRP A 32 -32.96 17.70 -42.14
C TRP A 32 -32.67 19.14 -42.58
N SER A 33 -33.26 20.12 -41.89
CA SER A 33 -33.13 21.55 -42.24
C SER A 33 -32.18 22.34 -41.33
N ASP A 34 -31.99 21.91 -40.08
CA ASP A 34 -31.31 22.69 -39.05
C ASP A 34 -30.09 21.93 -38.52
N PHE A 35 -28.91 22.53 -38.68
CA PHE A 35 -27.63 22.02 -38.19
C PHE A 35 -26.95 23.11 -37.34
N PRO A 36 -26.18 22.77 -36.29
CA PRO A 36 -25.83 21.40 -35.87
C PRO A 36 -26.97 20.65 -35.18
N VAL A 37 -27.01 19.33 -35.38
CA VAL A 37 -28.03 18.44 -34.82
C VAL A 37 -27.40 17.19 -34.22
N ALA A 38 -27.88 16.77 -33.05
CA ALA A 38 -27.51 15.55 -32.36
C ALA A 38 -28.70 14.57 -32.34
N VAL A 39 -28.48 13.34 -32.78
CA VAL A 39 -29.50 12.28 -32.77
C VAL A 39 -29.10 11.19 -31.81
N ILE A 40 -29.93 10.97 -30.79
CA ILE A 40 -29.67 9.97 -29.75
C ILE A 40 -30.31 8.63 -30.15
N ARG A 41 -29.50 7.58 -30.23
CA ARG A 41 -29.91 6.20 -30.48
C ARG A 41 -29.44 5.30 -29.33
N THR A 42 -30.21 4.26 -29.07
CA THR A 42 -29.80 3.19 -28.14
C THR A 42 -29.12 2.13 -28.98
N ASP A 43 -27.88 1.78 -28.64
CA ASP A 43 -27.06 0.83 -29.43
C ASP A 43 -27.25 -0.59 -28.92
N GLY A 44 -27.25 -0.77 -27.61
CA GLY A 44 -27.44 -2.08 -26.98
C GLY A 44 -27.61 -1.99 -25.47
N ARG A 45 -28.00 -3.13 -24.89
CA ARG A 45 -28.02 -3.38 -23.44
C ARG A 45 -27.08 -4.55 -23.17
N ASN A 46 -26.07 -4.37 -22.33
CA ASN A 46 -25.08 -5.39 -22.04
C ASN A 46 -25.39 -6.09 -20.71
N GLY A 47 -25.65 -7.40 -20.74
CA GLY A 47 -25.72 -8.25 -19.54
C GLY A 47 -26.99 -8.13 -18.67
N SER A 48 -26.93 -8.77 -17.49
CA SER A 48 -27.98 -8.77 -16.46
C SER A 48 -27.89 -7.58 -15.49
N LEU A 49 -26.75 -6.88 -15.47
CA LEU A 49 -26.56 -5.60 -14.80
C LEU A 49 -26.97 -4.47 -15.77
N PHE A 50 -27.60 -3.41 -15.25
CA PHE A 50 -28.31 -2.41 -16.04
C PHE A 50 -27.35 -1.38 -16.69
N GLU A 51 -26.48 -1.84 -17.58
CA GLU A 51 -25.64 -1.01 -18.45
C GLU A 51 -26.30 -0.83 -19.82
N ALA A 52 -26.38 0.42 -20.28
CA ALA A 52 -26.89 0.77 -21.60
C ALA A 52 -25.87 1.66 -22.34
N ASP A 53 -25.62 1.30 -23.61
CA ASP A 53 -24.79 2.10 -24.51
C ASP A 53 -25.71 2.93 -25.42
N PHE A 54 -25.46 4.24 -25.45
CA PHE A 54 -26.12 5.20 -26.32
C PHE A 54 -25.14 5.73 -27.36
N VAL A 55 -25.61 5.89 -28.59
CA VAL A 55 -24.87 6.53 -29.66
C VAL A 55 -25.54 7.86 -29.96
N VAL A 56 -24.80 8.95 -29.79
CA VAL A 56 -25.19 10.30 -30.16
C VAL A 56 -24.49 10.65 -31.46
N THR A 57 -25.23 10.65 -32.56
CA THR A 57 -24.70 11.05 -33.86
C THR A 57 -24.85 12.56 -34.00
N VAL A 58 -23.74 13.30 -34.03
CA VAL A 58 -23.76 14.74 -34.27
C VAL A 58 -23.41 15.03 -35.71
N MET A 59 -24.19 15.90 -36.34
CA MET A 59 -23.95 16.38 -37.69
C MET A 59 -23.85 17.90 -37.66
N ALA A 60 -22.74 18.41 -38.19
CA ALA A 60 -22.44 19.82 -38.32
C ALA A 60 -22.59 20.27 -39.78
N GLY A 61 -23.26 21.41 -39.96
CA GLY A 61 -23.40 22.11 -41.24
C GLY A 61 -22.60 23.42 -41.21
N GLY A 62 -22.23 23.91 -42.37
CA GLY A 62 -21.49 25.18 -42.53
C GLY A 62 -21.70 25.76 -43.92
N SER A 63 -21.26 26.99 -44.16
CA SER A 63 -21.30 27.59 -45.50
C SER A 63 -20.34 26.88 -46.46
N ASN A 64 -19.31 26.26 -45.90
CA ASN A 64 -18.31 25.46 -46.58
C ASN A 64 -17.85 24.30 -45.68
N ARG A 65 -17.09 23.37 -46.26
CA ARG A 65 -16.64 22.15 -45.57
C ARG A 65 -15.76 22.44 -44.35
N ARG A 66 -14.94 23.49 -44.38
CA ARG A 66 -14.02 23.82 -43.28
C ARG A 66 -14.81 24.22 -42.04
N GLU A 67 -15.79 25.10 -42.19
CA GLU A 67 -16.67 25.50 -41.07
C GLU A 67 -17.42 24.32 -40.44
N SER A 68 -17.81 23.32 -41.24
CA SER A 68 -18.41 22.10 -40.71
C SER A 68 -17.44 21.28 -39.84
N TYR A 69 -16.15 21.22 -40.21
CA TYR A 69 -15.12 20.57 -39.38
C TYR A 69 -14.85 21.41 -38.12
N ASP A 70 -14.66 22.72 -38.23
CA ASP A 70 -14.40 23.59 -37.07
C ASP A 70 -15.55 23.52 -36.04
N THR A 71 -16.79 23.42 -36.52
CA THR A 71 -17.98 23.23 -35.66
C THR A 71 -17.99 21.84 -35.01
N LEU A 72 -17.69 20.79 -35.78
CA LEU A 72 -17.62 19.43 -35.23
C LEU A 72 -16.48 19.28 -34.22
N ASP A 73 -15.32 19.86 -34.48
CA ASP A 73 -14.16 19.86 -33.58
C ASP A 73 -14.48 20.53 -32.24
N SER A 74 -15.31 21.58 -32.26
CA SER A 74 -15.81 22.24 -31.04
C SER A 74 -16.69 21.31 -30.20
N HIS A 75 -17.41 20.38 -30.81
CA HIS A 75 -18.20 19.35 -30.12
C HIS A 75 -17.35 18.15 -29.64
N ILE A 76 -16.23 17.87 -30.31
CA ILE A 76 -15.28 16.80 -29.97
C ILE A 76 -14.33 17.21 -28.83
N ALA A 77 -14.11 18.51 -28.63
CA ALA A 77 -13.28 19.01 -27.54
C ALA A 77 -13.68 18.39 -26.19
N THR A 78 -12.71 18.13 -25.31
CA THR A 78 -12.96 17.51 -23.99
C THR A 78 -13.51 18.50 -22.95
N SER A 79 -13.56 19.79 -23.29
CA SER A 79 -14.01 20.86 -22.41
C SER A 79 -14.58 22.04 -23.20
N GLY A 80 -15.30 22.93 -22.52
CA GLY A 80 -15.91 24.13 -23.08
C GLY A 80 -17.42 23.97 -23.33
N GLU A 81 -18.11 25.11 -23.51
CA GLU A 81 -19.58 25.16 -23.62
C GLU A 81 -20.15 24.40 -24.83
N MET A 82 -19.33 24.15 -25.86
CA MET A 82 -19.72 23.40 -27.06
C MET A 82 -19.46 21.90 -26.96
N SER A 83 -18.72 21.45 -25.95
CA SER A 83 -18.27 20.07 -25.79
C SER A 83 -19.39 19.14 -25.35
N ILE A 84 -19.50 17.99 -26.02
CA ILE A 84 -20.44 16.93 -25.62
C ILE A 84 -19.99 16.25 -24.32
N GLU A 85 -18.69 16.02 -24.14
CA GLU A 85 -18.14 15.41 -22.93
C GLU A 85 -18.43 16.30 -21.72
N ALA A 86 -18.13 17.60 -21.82
CA ALA A 86 -18.39 18.56 -20.74
C ALA A 86 -19.88 18.65 -20.39
N ALA A 87 -20.77 18.60 -21.37
CA ALA A 87 -22.22 18.63 -21.14
C ALA A 87 -22.74 17.38 -20.38
N ILE A 88 -22.14 16.21 -20.62
CA ILE A 88 -22.49 14.97 -19.91
C ILE A 88 -21.88 14.97 -18.49
N ASP A 89 -20.64 15.44 -18.35
CA ASP A 89 -19.94 15.48 -17.06
C ASP A 89 -20.54 16.47 -16.05
N ASP A 90 -21.25 17.50 -16.52
CA ASP A 90 -21.98 18.47 -15.67
C ASP A 90 -23.10 17.80 -14.84
N ASP A 91 -23.66 16.68 -15.30
CA ASP A 91 -24.62 15.88 -14.54
C ASP A 91 -24.56 14.41 -14.95
N VAL A 92 -23.57 13.71 -14.39
CA VAL A 92 -23.36 12.27 -14.59
C VAL A 92 -24.55 11.42 -14.14
N THR A 93 -25.48 11.96 -13.34
CA THR A 93 -26.68 11.25 -12.89
C THR A 93 -27.85 11.36 -13.86
N LEU A 94 -27.72 12.21 -14.89
CA LEU A 94 -28.76 12.47 -15.90
C LEU A 94 -30.10 12.87 -15.26
N GLY A 95 -30.07 13.75 -14.26
CA GLY A 95 -31.24 14.14 -13.46
C GLY A 95 -31.77 13.03 -12.55
N GLY A 96 -30.87 12.16 -12.05
CA GLY A 96 -31.21 11.00 -11.22
C GLY A 96 -31.76 9.79 -11.99
N ALA A 97 -31.67 9.80 -13.33
CA ALA A 97 -32.08 8.67 -14.17
C ALA A 97 -30.99 7.59 -14.30
N ALA A 98 -29.76 7.90 -13.88
CA ALA A 98 -28.60 7.03 -13.86
C ALA A 98 -27.80 7.23 -12.58
N ASP A 99 -26.97 6.25 -12.21
CA ASP A 99 -25.94 6.45 -11.18
C ASP A 99 -24.74 7.19 -11.79
N ARG A 100 -24.41 6.83 -13.03
CA ARG A 100 -23.27 7.38 -13.76
C ARG A 100 -23.50 7.34 -15.27
N ALA A 101 -23.09 8.40 -15.94
CA ALA A 101 -23.00 8.51 -17.38
C ALA A 101 -21.65 9.14 -17.75
N TYR A 102 -21.02 8.65 -18.81
CA TYR A 102 -19.75 9.19 -19.29
C TYR A 102 -19.54 8.88 -20.78
N LEU A 103 -18.75 9.71 -21.46
CA LEU A 103 -18.35 9.49 -22.85
C LEU A 103 -17.27 8.40 -22.90
N VAL A 104 -17.48 7.37 -23.73
CA VAL A 104 -16.54 6.27 -23.95
C VAL A 104 -15.56 6.60 -25.09
N GLY A 105 -16.05 7.30 -26.11
CA GLY A 105 -15.23 7.70 -27.24
C GLY A 105 -16.03 8.32 -28.38
N VAL A 106 -15.29 8.80 -29.37
CA VAL A 106 -15.81 9.40 -30.60
C VAL A 106 -15.32 8.58 -31.80
N ASP A 107 -16.25 8.10 -32.61
CA ASP A 107 -16.00 7.24 -33.75
C ASP A 107 -16.66 7.78 -35.02
N ASN A 108 -16.35 7.14 -36.15
CA ASN A 108 -17.11 7.26 -37.40
C ASN A 108 -17.24 8.69 -37.96
N ILE A 109 -16.18 9.49 -37.79
CA ILE A 109 -16.06 10.83 -38.37
C ILE A 109 -16.10 10.70 -39.89
N ARG A 110 -17.15 11.22 -40.52
CA ARG A 110 -17.36 11.08 -41.97
C ARG A 110 -18.11 12.25 -42.57
N ILE A 111 -17.94 12.41 -43.88
CA ILE A 111 -18.77 13.32 -44.67
C ILE A 111 -20.10 12.62 -44.97
N VAL A 112 -21.20 13.22 -44.55
CA VAL A 112 -22.56 12.77 -44.83
C VAL A 112 -23.14 13.64 -45.93
N ARG A 113 -23.61 13.03 -47.02
CA ARG A 113 -24.25 13.77 -48.12
C ARG A 113 -25.76 13.69 -47.96
N MET A 114 -26.40 14.81 -47.67
CA MET A 114 -27.86 14.95 -47.67
C MET A 114 -28.24 15.99 -48.74
N GLY A 115 -28.83 15.53 -49.84
CA GLY A 115 -29.07 16.38 -51.01
C GLY A 115 -27.77 16.91 -51.64
N ALA A 116 -27.72 18.21 -51.94
CA ALA A 116 -26.60 18.85 -52.63
C ALA A 116 -25.52 19.43 -51.69
N ARG A 117 -25.75 19.46 -50.37
CA ARG A 117 -24.82 20.03 -49.39
C ARG A 117 -24.07 18.92 -48.63
N PRO A 118 -22.73 18.99 -48.51
CA PRO A 118 -21.98 18.06 -47.67
C PRO A 118 -22.04 18.51 -46.20
N TYR A 119 -22.30 17.55 -45.32
CA TYR A 119 -22.22 17.70 -43.87
C TYR A 119 -21.07 16.85 -43.34
N VAL A 120 -20.59 17.15 -42.14
CA VAL A 120 -19.63 16.29 -41.42
C VAL A 120 -20.30 15.81 -40.14
N GLY A 121 -20.17 14.53 -39.81
CA GLY A 121 -20.70 14.02 -38.57
C GLY A 121 -19.80 12.98 -37.91
N ALA A 122 -20.02 12.78 -36.62
CA ALA A 122 -19.33 11.82 -35.76
C ALA A 122 -20.32 11.13 -34.82
N ASP A 123 -19.97 9.91 -34.39
CA ASP A 123 -20.75 9.13 -33.45
C ASP A 123 -20.07 9.15 -32.07
N PHE A 124 -20.75 9.72 -31.08
CA PHE A 124 -20.30 9.77 -29.69
C PHE A 124 -20.93 8.62 -28.92
N ARG A 125 -20.13 7.74 -28.33
CA ARG A 125 -20.62 6.62 -27.52
C ARG A 125 -20.67 7.00 -26.05
N ILE A 126 -21.86 7.00 -25.46
CA ILE A 126 -22.08 7.31 -24.05
C ILE A 126 -22.51 6.02 -23.34
N ARG A 127 -21.82 5.68 -22.26
CA ARG A 127 -22.20 4.57 -21.40
C ARG A 127 -22.95 5.09 -20.19
N VAL A 128 -24.04 4.41 -19.85
CA VAL A 128 -24.89 4.74 -18.70
C VAL A 128 -25.06 3.52 -17.80
N GLU A 129 -24.77 3.70 -16.52
CA GLU A 129 -24.89 2.70 -15.45
C GLU A 129 -26.06 3.06 -14.53
N SER A 130 -26.94 2.09 -14.24
CA SER A 130 -28.06 2.27 -13.30
C SER A 130 -28.04 1.23 -12.19
N ARG A 131 -28.32 1.67 -10.95
CA ARG A 131 -28.65 0.77 -9.85
C ARG A 131 -29.95 0.07 -10.15
N THR A 132 -29.99 -1.22 -9.82
CA THR A 132 -31.25 -1.95 -9.63
C THR A 132 -32.16 -1.10 -8.74
N LYS A 133 -33.36 -0.77 -9.23
CA LYS A 133 -34.43 -0.23 -8.40
C LYS A 133 -34.56 -1.13 -7.18
N ALA A 134 -34.26 -0.59 -5.99
CA ALA A 134 -34.26 -1.33 -4.74
C ALA A 134 -35.46 -2.28 -4.69
N GLU A 135 -35.21 -3.58 -4.85
CA GLU A 135 -36.13 -4.58 -4.34
C GLU A 135 -36.38 -4.20 -2.89
N ALA A 136 -37.67 -4.12 -2.53
CA ALA A 136 -38.12 -3.81 -1.19
C ALA A 136 -37.19 -4.51 -0.21
N THR A 137 -36.49 -3.72 0.62
CA THR A 137 -35.48 -4.20 1.56
C THR A 137 -36.02 -5.46 2.22
N PRO A 138 -35.50 -6.67 1.90
CA PRO A 138 -35.85 -7.85 2.67
C PRO A 138 -35.54 -7.51 4.12
N PRO A 139 -36.35 -7.97 5.09
CA PRO A 139 -36.14 -7.66 6.50
C PRO A 139 -34.67 -7.86 6.77
N LYS A 140 -34.03 -6.80 7.28
CA LYS A 140 -32.59 -6.71 7.54
C LYS A 140 -32.21 -7.96 8.33
N GLU A 141 -31.83 -9.02 7.64
CA GLU A 141 -31.12 -10.12 8.27
C GLU A 141 -29.85 -9.43 8.72
N GLU A 142 -29.72 -9.27 10.03
CA GLU A 142 -28.44 -9.08 10.68
C GLU A 142 -27.59 -10.31 10.33
N ARG A 143 -27.12 -10.39 9.08
CA ARG A 143 -25.90 -11.11 8.82
C ARG A 143 -24.85 -10.33 9.58
N SER A 144 -24.35 -10.96 10.63
CA SER A 144 -23.14 -10.57 11.31
C SER A 144 -22.03 -10.45 10.26
N ASP A 145 -21.92 -9.28 9.63
CA ASP A 145 -20.85 -8.93 8.69
C ASP A 145 -19.49 -8.79 9.40
N THR A 146 -19.49 -8.91 10.73
CA THR A 146 -18.31 -9.23 11.51
C THR A 146 -18.03 -10.72 11.38
N LEU A 147 -17.12 -11.08 10.46
CA LEU A 147 -16.36 -12.33 10.61
C LEU A 147 -15.83 -12.40 12.05
N SER A 148 -15.92 -13.58 12.66
CA SER A 148 -15.41 -13.79 14.01
C SER A 148 -13.89 -13.67 13.97
N ASN A 149 -13.40 -12.49 14.34
CA ASN A 149 -11.97 -12.23 14.50
C ASN A 149 -11.42 -13.16 15.59
N GLU A 150 -10.60 -14.13 15.21
CA GLU A 150 -9.77 -14.84 16.16
C GLU A 150 -8.58 -13.95 16.51
N ARG A 151 -8.81 -13.02 17.44
CA ARG A 151 -7.70 -12.31 18.07
C ARG A 151 -6.99 -13.31 18.98
N ASP A 152 -5.95 -13.92 18.45
CA ASP A 152 -5.26 -15.02 19.10
C ASP A 152 -4.33 -14.46 20.21
N GLY A 153 -4.92 -13.97 21.30
CA GLY A 153 -4.23 -13.35 22.44
C GLY A 153 -4.11 -11.82 22.42
N THR A 154 -3.82 -11.21 23.57
CA THR A 154 -3.82 -9.74 23.74
C THR A 154 -2.60 -9.03 23.16
N ASN A 155 -1.54 -9.78 22.84
CA ASN A 155 -0.20 -9.27 22.54
C ASN A 155 0.35 -9.86 21.22
N ARG A 156 -0.34 -9.64 20.11
CA ARG A 156 0.20 -10.01 18.79
C ARG A 156 0.21 -8.79 17.87
N ASN A 157 1.30 -8.64 17.12
CA ASN A 157 1.52 -7.60 16.11
C ASN A 157 0.82 -7.91 14.78
N TYR A 158 -0.24 -8.69 14.81
CA TYR A 158 -0.95 -9.11 13.62
C TYR A 158 -2.44 -9.30 13.88
N PHE A 159 -3.17 -9.43 12.78
CA PHE A 159 -4.60 -9.63 12.74
C PHE A 159 -4.97 -10.71 11.72
N ASP A 160 -5.76 -11.70 12.13
CA ASP A 160 -6.23 -12.76 11.26
C ASP A 160 -7.60 -12.45 10.67
N ILE A 161 -7.72 -12.68 9.37
CA ILE A 161 -8.96 -12.71 8.59
C ILE A 161 -9.15 -14.15 8.16
N THR A 162 -10.07 -14.85 8.81
CA THR A 162 -10.44 -16.24 8.52
C THR A 162 -11.81 -16.32 7.86
N ASP A 163 -12.15 -17.50 7.33
CA ASP A 163 -13.51 -17.83 6.87
C ASP A 163 -14.06 -16.90 5.78
N ILE A 164 -13.19 -16.48 4.86
CA ILE A 164 -13.56 -15.53 3.81
C ILE A 164 -14.57 -16.18 2.86
N PRO A 165 -15.79 -15.63 2.72
CA PRO A 165 -16.84 -16.29 1.97
C PRO A 165 -16.59 -16.23 0.46
N GLY A 166 -16.58 -17.40 -0.19
CA GLY A 166 -16.50 -17.54 -1.64
C GLY A 166 -15.32 -18.37 -2.11
N ALA A 167 -15.27 -18.67 -3.42
CA ALA A 167 -14.14 -19.37 -4.05
C ALA A 167 -13.09 -18.40 -4.64
N HIS A 168 -13.33 -17.10 -4.50
CA HIS A 168 -12.48 -16.03 -5.04
C HIS A 168 -12.07 -15.10 -3.90
N GLY A 169 -10.98 -14.36 -4.10
CA GLY A 169 -10.54 -13.37 -3.14
C GLY A 169 -11.63 -12.34 -2.83
N ALA A 170 -11.50 -11.67 -1.70
CA ALA A 170 -12.34 -10.55 -1.33
C ALA A 170 -11.56 -9.24 -1.50
N MET A 171 -12.27 -8.21 -1.96
CA MET A 171 -11.81 -6.84 -1.75
C MET A 171 -12.08 -6.50 -0.29
N ALA A 172 -11.14 -5.78 0.32
CA ALA A 172 -11.19 -5.39 1.72
C ALA A 172 -11.02 -3.88 1.91
N GLN A 173 -11.79 -3.32 2.83
CA GLN A 173 -11.43 -2.09 3.52
C GLN A 173 -10.96 -2.46 4.91
N THR A 174 -9.70 -2.16 5.22
CA THR A 174 -9.10 -2.45 6.52
C THR A 174 -8.68 -1.15 7.17
N LYS A 175 -9.33 -0.80 8.28
CA LYS A 175 -8.98 0.36 9.10
C LYS A 175 -8.07 -0.08 10.24
N ILE A 176 -6.95 0.60 10.43
CA ILE A 176 -5.96 0.37 11.48
C ILE A 176 -5.86 1.64 12.34
N ASN A 177 -6.03 1.50 13.66
CA ASN A 177 -5.91 2.61 14.60
C ASN A 177 -5.26 2.18 15.92
N ASP A 178 -4.93 3.15 16.76
CA ASP A 178 -4.56 2.91 18.16
C ASP A 178 -5.72 3.18 19.12
N PRO A 179 -6.46 2.14 19.53
CA PRO A 179 -7.54 2.31 20.49
C PRO A 179 -7.05 2.70 21.88
N SER A 180 -5.75 2.56 22.17
CA SER A 180 -5.14 2.85 23.47
C SER A 180 -4.44 4.21 23.56
N GLY A 181 -4.28 4.93 22.45
CA GLY A 181 -3.62 6.24 22.42
C GLY A 181 -2.15 6.21 22.87
N THR A 182 -1.48 5.07 22.65
CA THR A 182 -0.06 4.81 22.90
C THR A 182 0.87 5.31 21.81
N TRP A 183 0.37 5.48 20.58
CA TRP A 183 1.09 6.02 19.44
C TRP A 183 1.59 7.42 19.76
N SER A 184 2.84 7.70 19.39
CA SER A 184 3.52 8.94 19.73
C SER A 184 4.24 9.54 18.53
N GLY A 185 3.99 10.83 18.28
CA GLY A 185 4.57 11.53 17.13
C GLY A 185 4.14 10.95 15.78
N ALA A 186 4.71 11.50 14.71
CA ALA A 186 4.60 10.92 13.36
C ALA A 186 5.69 9.86 13.21
N ARG A 187 5.28 8.59 13.03
CA ARG A 187 6.21 7.46 13.01
C ARG A 187 6.01 6.59 11.80
N ARG A 188 7.10 5.99 11.32
CA ARG A 188 7.05 5.03 10.23
C ARG A 188 6.28 3.79 10.66
N MET A 189 5.44 3.27 9.76
CA MET A 189 4.63 2.08 9.99
C MET A 189 4.74 1.14 8.79
N TRP A 190 4.87 -0.14 9.06
CA TRP A 190 4.92 -1.17 8.03
C TRP A 190 3.72 -2.10 8.21
N ILE A 191 3.02 -2.36 7.11
CA ILE A 191 1.84 -3.21 7.07
C ILE A 191 2.05 -4.24 5.97
N ALA A 192 1.85 -5.50 6.28
CA ALA A 192 2.11 -6.59 5.36
C ALA A 192 1.05 -7.67 5.46
N LYS A 193 0.89 -8.44 4.37
CA LYS A 193 -0.05 -9.54 4.30
C LYS A 193 0.68 -10.86 4.09
N ARG A 194 0.15 -11.94 4.68
CA ARG A 194 0.52 -13.31 4.38
C ARG A 194 -0.70 -14.21 4.43
N SER A 195 -0.83 -15.16 3.51
CA SER A 195 -2.04 -15.97 3.43
C SER A 195 -1.78 -17.48 3.37
N GLY A 196 -2.83 -18.26 3.57
CA GLY A 196 -2.81 -19.72 3.53
C GLY A 196 -1.94 -20.33 4.62
N GLU A 197 -1.19 -21.38 4.27
CA GLU A 197 -0.31 -22.09 5.22
C GLU A 197 0.82 -21.20 5.76
N GLY A 198 1.19 -20.14 5.04
CA GLY A 198 2.24 -19.21 5.48
C GLY A 198 1.81 -18.31 6.64
N ARG A 199 0.51 -18.23 6.96
CA ARG A 199 0.04 -17.33 8.02
C ARG A 199 0.67 -17.64 9.37
N ASP A 200 0.96 -18.91 9.67
CA ASP A 200 1.40 -19.39 10.98
C ASP A 200 2.92 -19.34 11.18
N ASP A 201 3.62 -18.63 10.29
CA ASP A 201 5.05 -18.44 10.39
C ASP A 201 5.45 -17.63 11.63
N ASN A 202 6.53 -18.06 12.29
CA ASN A 202 7.15 -17.28 13.35
C ASN A 202 7.99 -16.16 12.72
N LEU A 203 7.43 -14.95 12.70
CA LEU A 203 8.06 -13.79 12.07
C LEU A 203 8.68 -12.81 13.07
N PHE A 204 8.60 -13.09 14.37
CA PHE A 204 9.14 -12.25 15.43
C PHE A 204 10.19 -13.02 16.24
N PHE A 205 11.39 -12.45 16.33
CA PHE A 205 12.54 -13.05 16.98
C PHE A 205 13.12 -12.11 18.01
N GLN A 206 13.12 -12.55 19.26
CA GLN A 206 13.79 -11.87 20.37
C GLN A 206 15.30 -12.06 20.26
N ALA A 207 16.07 -10.97 20.28
CA ALA A 207 17.50 -11.01 19.98
C ALA A 207 18.32 -11.64 21.11
N GLU A 208 17.82 -11.65 22.35
CA GLU A 208 18.41 -12.30 23.51
C GLU A 208 18.48 -13.83 23.38
N SER A 209 17.59 -14.42 22.56
CA SER A 209 17.68 -15.84 22.18
C SER A 209 18.83 -16.10 21.19
N GLY A 210 19.33 -15.04 20.57
CA GLY A 210 20.34 -15.06 19.53
C GLY A 210 21.76 -15.20 20.06
N SER A 211 22.67 -15.07 19.10
CA SER A 211 24.02 -15.52 19.19
C SER A 211 25.03 -14.46 18.79
N MET A 212 25.71 -13.85 19.75
CA MET A 212 26.72 -12.86 19.40
C MET A 212 28.00 -13.48 18.86
N VAL A 213 28.50 -12.88 17.80
CA VAL A 213 29.83 -13.15 17.25
C VAL A 213 30.59 -11.84 17.12
N ARG A 214 31.86 -11.87 17.53
CA ARG A 214 32.74 -10.70 17.55
C ARG A 214 33.28 -10.43 16.13
N GLY A 215 33.28 -9.15 15.74
CA GLY A 215 33.82 -8.70 14.47
C GLY A 215 35.19 -8.04 14.61
N SER A 216 35.52 -7.20 13.63
CA SER A 216 36.78 -6.45 13.59
C SER A 216 36.75 -5.27 14.56
N THR A 217 37.92 -4.85 15.03
CA THR A 217 38.02 -3.67 15.88
C THR A 217 37.93 -2.37 15.08
N ILE A 218 37.16 -1.41 15.62
CA ILE A 218 37.04 -0.04 15.07
C ILE A 218 38.25 0.84 15.39
N PHE A 219 39.16 0.36 16.24
CA PHE A 219 40.35 1.10 16.67
C PHE A 219 41.60 0.59 15.95
N GLU A 220 42.60 1.44 15.81
CA GLU A 220 43.89 1.06 15.21
C GLU A 220 44.69 0.11 16.12
N GLU A 221 44.64 0.30 17.45
CA GLU A 221 45.33 -0.56 18.42
C GLU A 221 44.58 -0.67 19.77
N GLY A 222 44.72 -1.80 20.47
CA GLY A 222 44.54 -1.92 21.93
C GLY A 222 43.15 -1.62 22.50
N ALA A 223 42.09 -2.20 21.95
CA ALA A 223 40.72 -2.07 22.46
C ALA A 223 40.22 -3.33 23.15
N ALA A 224 39.38 -3.16 24.18
CA ALA A 224 38.71 -4.28 24.85
C ALA A 224 37.33 -4.52 24.22
N ILE A 225 37.06 -5.78 23.87
CA ILE A 225 35.82 -6.23 23.21
C ILE A 225 34.95 -6.93 24.23
N TRP A 226 33.72 -6.44 24.38
CA TRP A 226 32.71 -7.03 25.24
C TRP A 226 31.49 -7.43 24.41
N SER A 227 31.01 -8.65 24.65
CA SER A 227 29.81 -9.20 24.01
C SER A 227 29.09 -10.02 25.09
N GLY A 228 27.83 -9.73 25.37
CA GLY A 228 27.05 -10.44 26.38
C GLY A 228 25.59 -10.56 25.94
N ARG A 229 25.02 -11.77 26.00
CA ARG A 229 23.79 -12.11 25.27
C ARG A 229 22.46 -11.67 25.88
N ALA A 230 22.38 -11.31 27.15
CA ALA A 230 21.16 -10.73 27.72
C ALA A 230 21.57 -9.57 28.61
N GLN A 231 21.25 -8.35 28.19
CA GLN A 231 21.38 -7.18 29.04
C GLN A 231 20.01 -6.66 29.38
N ALA A 232 19.74 -6.53 30.68
CA ALA A 232 18.57 -5.84 31.19
C ALA A 232 18.50 -4.41 30.62
N SER A 233 17.42 -4.13 29.90
CA SER A 233 17.07 -2.82 29.36
C SER A 233 15.57 -2.62 29.55
N PRO A 234 15.14 -1.64 30.36
CA PRO A 234 13.71 -1.41 30.60
C PRO A 234 12.97 -0.93 29.34
N GLU A 235 13.69 -0.49 28.31
CA GLU A 235 13.13 -0.06 27.03
C GLU A 235 12.97 -1.21 26.02
N ALA A 236 13.53 -2.39 26.30
CA ALA A 236 13.44 -3.57 25.44
C ALA A 236 12.08 -4.28 25.59
N SER A 237 11.59 -4.90 24.52
CA SER A 237 10.29 -5.60 24.47
C SER A 237 10.16 -6.66 25.57
N GLY A 238 11.19 -7.48 25.74
CA GLY A 238 11.27 -8.51 26.79
C GLY A 238 11.97 -8.06 28.08
N GLY A 239 12.39 -6.79 28.17
CA GLY A 239 13.25 -6.30 29.24
C GLY A 239 14.73 -6.68 29.10
N GLU A 240 15.10 -7.45 28.06
CA GLU A 240 16.48 -7.84 27.75
C GLU A 240 16.80 -7.56 26.28
N CYS A 241 18.07 -7.26 25.97
CA CYS A 241 18.53 -7.08 24.59
C CYS A 241 19.91 -7.71 24.36
N ALA A 242 20.22 -7.97 23.09
CA ALA A 242 21.53 -8.36 22.62
C ALA A 242 22.42 -7.11 22.42
N ARG A 243 23.47 -6.95 23.24
CA ARG A 243 24.47 -5.87 23.13
C ARG A 243 25.86 -6.33 22.65
N MET A 244 26.39 -5.62 21.67
CA MET A 244 27.81 -5.59 21.29
C MET A 244 28.46 -4.31 21.80
N GLU A 245 29.61 -4.39 22.46
CA GLU A 245 30.27 -3.25 23.07
C GLU A 245 31.78 -3.23 22.80
N TRP A 246 32.26 -2.05 22.40
CA TRP A 246 33.66 -1.74 22.25
C TRP A 246 34.03 -0.66 23.27
N SER A 247 35.12 -0.89 23.99
CA SER A 247 35.63 0.08 24.96
C SER A 247 37.12 0.33 24.74
N LYS A 248 37.52 1.59 24.78
CA LYS A 248 38.94 1.97 24.76
C LYS A 248 39.19 3.08 25.77
N ALA A 249 40.18 2.87 26.63
CA ALA A 249 40.65 3.86 27.59
C ALA A 249 41.82 4.66 27.01
N GLY A 250 41.82 5.97 27.28
CA GLY A 250 42.86 6.90 26.82
C GLY A 250 42.73 7.27 25.34
N ALA A 251 43.77 7.92 24.81
CA ALA A 251 43.77 8.42 23.44
C ALA A 251 43.52 7.31 22.41
N TYR A 252 42.70 7.62 21.41
CA TYR A 252 42.36 6.69 20.34
C TYR A 252 42.16 7.43 19.02
N THR A 253 42.45 6.69 17.96
CA THR A 253 42.06 7.01 16.58
C THR A 253 41.09 5.91 16.16
N THR A 254 39.89 6.30 15.72
CA THR A 254 38.99 5.36 15.04
C THR A 254 39.38 5.28 13.57
N ARG A 255 39.17 4.12 12.98
CA ARG A 255 39.37 3.94 11.54
C ARG A 255 38.41 4.86 10.78
N THR A 256 38.90 5.49 9.72
CA THR A 256 38.07 6.27 8.79
C THR A 256 37.25 5.39 7.84
N GLU A 257 37.54 4.10 7.82
CA GLU A 257 36.98 3.13 6.88
C GLU A 257 35.79 2.39 7.49
N PHE A 258 34.85 2.00 6.62
CA PHE A 258 33.76 1.09 6.98
C PHE A 258 34.28 -0.16 7.71
N THR A 259 33.74 -0.41 8.89
CA THR A 259 34.16 -1.52 9.75
C THR A 259 32.96 -2.29 10.28
N LEU A 260 32.96 -3.61 10.03
CA LEU A 260 32.03 -4.55 10.66
C LEU A 260 32.50 -4.85 12.09
N CYS A 261 31.75 -4.32 13.07
CA CYS A 261 32.09 -4.35 14.49
C CYS A 261 31.74 -5.68 15.18
N GLY A 262 30.96 -6.52 14.50
CA GLY A 262 30.39 -7.76 15.02
C GLY A 262 28.96 -7.95 14.53
N TYR A 263 28.31 -9.02 14.96
CA TYR A 263 26.90 -9.24 14.66
C TYR A 263 26.16 -10.03 15.75
N VAL A 264 24.85 -9.82 15.79
CA VAL A 264 23.89 -10.67 16.51
C VAL A 264 23.32 -11.68 15.52
N ARG A 265 23.58 -12.98 15.76
CA ARG A 265 23.10 -14.08 14.93
C ARG A 265 21.82 -14.69 15.49
N ILE A 266 20.76 -14.72 14.72
CA ILE A 266 19.53 -15.43 15.06
C ILE A 266 19.51 -16.70 14.22
N GLY A 267 19.69 -17.85 14.88
CA GLY A 267 19.59 -19.17 14.26
C GLY A 267 18.12 -19.55 14.10
N ILE A 268 17.67 -19.69 12.85
CA ILE A 268 16.32 -20.12 12.50
C ILE A 268 16.40 -21.58 12.07
N VAL A 269 15.74 -22.45 12.85
CA VAL A 269 15.66 -23.88 12.54
C VAL A 269 14.95 -24.04 11.20
N ALA A 270 15.56 -24.78 10.28
CA ALA A 270 15.11 -24.76 8.90
C ALA A 270 13.77 -25.46 8.63
N SER A 271 13.28 -26.29 9.55
CA SER A 271 11.89 -26.79 9.51
C SER A 271 10.85 -25.70 9.79
N ALA A 272 11.27 -24.57 10.36
CA ALA A 272 10.44 -23.41 10.70
C ALA A 272 10.82 -22.17 9.87
N LEU A 273 11.58 -22.34 8.78
CA LEU A 273 11.93 -21.23 7.90
C LEU A 273 10.71 -20.76 7.14
N PRO A 274 10.25 -19.52 7.36
CA PRO A 274 9.15 -18.98 6.59
C PRO A 274 9.63 -18.82 5.13
N ARG A 275 8.78 -19.18 4.17
CA ARG A 275 9.14 -19.15 2.74
C ARG A 275 8.83 -17.80 2.12
N GLY A 276 9.58 -17.37 1.11
CA GLY A 276 9.23 -16.18 0.33
C GLY A 276 10.13 -14.98 0.60
N ARG A 277 9.60 -13.78 0.37
CA ARG A 277 10.32 -12.52 0.52
C ARG A 277 9.89 -11.83 1.80
N PHE A 278 10.87 -11.33 2.53
CA PHE A 278 10.66 -10.61 3.78
C PHE A 278 11.40 -9.28 3.74
N ARG A 279 10.85 -8.29 4.41
CA ARG A 279 11.57 -7.09 4.84
C ARG A 279 12.04 -7.32 6.27
N VAL A 280 13.32 -7.08 6.53
CA VAL A 280 13.92 -7.34 7.84
C VAL A 280 13.93 -6.05 8.64
N LEU A 281 13.09 -6.02 9.67
CA LEU A 281 13.01 -4.90 10.60
C LEU A 281 13.76 -5.26 11.88
N ALA A 282 14.71 -4.44 12.31
CA ALA A 282 15.43 -4.63 13.56
C ALA A 282 15.14 -3.47 14.52
N ARG A 283 14.63 -3.79 15.71
CA ARG A 283 14.53 -2.81 16.79
C ARG A 283 15.89 -2.70 17.46
N ALA A 284 16.57 -1.59 17.23
CA ALA A 284 17.96 -1.42 17.62
C ALA A 284 18.26 -0.02 18.12
N ARG A 285 19.37 0.13 18.87
CA ARG A 285 19.92 1.42 19.27
C ARG A 285 21.43 1.41 19.28
N THR A 286 22.01 2.59 19.11
CA THR A 286 23.44 2.83 19.30
C THR A 286 23.64 3.71 20.53
N ASP A 287 24.64 3.40 21.34
CA ASP A 287 25.03 4.23 22.49
C ASP A 287 26.50 4.59 22.37
N THR A 288 26.81 5.87 22.58
CA THR A 288 28.18 6.32 22.77
C THR A 288 28.24 7.43 23.82
N ASP A 289 29.27 7.38 24.66
CA ASP A 289 29.60 8.46 25.59
C ASP A 289 30.48 9.55 24.95
N ASN A 290 30.81 9.38 23.68
CA ASN A 290 31.65 10.30 22.95
C ASN A 290 30.82 11.32 22.17
N ALA A 291 30.79 12.56 22.67
CA ALA A 291 30.09 13.67 22.02
C ALA A 291 30.64 14.04 20.62
N ALA A 292 31.86 13.63 20.27
CA ALA A 292 32.44 13.88 18.95
C ALA A 292 31.87 12.96 17.86
N LEU A 293 31.25 11.84 18.24
CA LEU A 293 30.65 10.91 17.31
C LEU A 293 29.17 11.20 17.15
N LYS A 294 28.75 11.27 15.90
CA LYS A 294 27.36 11.51 15.53
C LYS A 294 26.66 10.18 15.30
N THR A 295 25.35 10.20 15.41
CA THR A 295 24.45 9.08 15.07
C THR A 295 24.73 8.48 13.70
N GLY A 296 25.16 9.30 12.73
CA GLY A 296 25.56 8.84 11.40
C GLY A 296 26.86 8.04 11.30
N HIS A 297 27.59 7.78 12.40
CA HIS A 297 28.80 6.95 12.36
C HIS A 297 28.58 5.50 12.82
N MET A 298 27.48 5.22 13.51
CA MET A 298 27.19 3.90 14.06
C MET A 298 25.88 3.40 13.47
N GLY A 299 25.95 2.34 12.68
CA GLY A 299 24.79 1.82 11.95
C GLY A 299 24.60 0.32 12.14
N PHE A 300 23.65 -0.22 11.38
CA PHE A 300 23.34 -1.63 11.31
C PHE A 300 23.21 -2.07 9.86
N ALA A 301 23.50 -3.33 9.56
CA ALA A 301 23.14 -3.92 8.27
C ALA A 301 22.82 -5.39 8.37
N LEU A 302 22.12 -5.87 7.35
CA LEU A 302 21.64 -7.23 7.23
C LEU A 302 22.68 -8.15 6.57
N GLY A 303 23.15 -9.15 7.31
CA GLY A 303 23.83 -10.32 6.79
C GLY A 303 22.99 -11.58 6.97
N TRP A 304 23.32 -12.64 6.24
CA TRP A 304 22.71 -13.96 6.45
C TRP A 304 23.57 -15.10 5.92
N SER A 305 23.32 -16.32 6.38
CA SER A 305 23.90 -17.53 5.81
C SER A 305 22.95 -18.72 5.85
N SER A 306 23.02 -19.58 4.84
CA SER A 306 22.26 -20.81 4.71
C SER A 306 23.10 -21.84 3.96
N GLY A 307 23.57 -22.87 4.67
CA GLY A 307 24.52 -23.84 4.11
C GLY A 307 25.80 -23.16 3.62
N ASN A 308 26.09 -23.27 2.32
CA ASN A 308 27.27 -22.68 1.69
C ASN A 308 27.03 -21.27 1.13
N THR A 309 25.80 -20.77 1.17
CA THR A 309 25.45 -19.44 0.67
C THR A 309 25.44 -18.46 1.83
N SER A 310 26.03 -17.29 1.65
CA SER A 310 25.99 -16.22 2.63
C SER A 310 26.02 -14.85 1.97
N LYS A 311 25.50 -13.85 2.69
CA LYS A 311 25.61 -12.45 2.37
C LYS A 311 26.28 -11.76 3.56
N THR A 312 27.42 -11.14 3.31
CA THR A 312 28.03 -10.17 4.23
C THR A 312 27.66 -8.78 3.73
N PRO A 313 27.14 -7.89 4.59
CA PRO A 313 26.72 -6.58 4.15
C PRO A 313 27.90 -5.68 3.75
N ASP A 314 27.64 -4.74 2.84
CA ASP A 314 28.58 -3.68 2.49
C ASP A 314 28.17 -2.31 3.06
N GLU A 315 28.98 -1.27 2.80
CA GLU A 315 28.76 0.08 3.32
C GLU A 315 27.48 0.73 2.79
N SER A 316 27.06 0.43 1.56
CA SER A 316 25.86 1.00 0.97
C SER A 316 24.57 0.46 1.57
N GLU A 317 24.66 -0.66 2.29
CA GLU A 317 23.55 -1.33 2.97
C GLU A 317 23.44 -0.92 4.45
N ALA A 318 24.32 -0.02 4.92
CA ALA A 318 24.32 0.46 6.29
C ALA A 318 23.13 1.39 6.56
N VAL A 319 22.38 1.09 7.62
CA VAL A 319 21.26 1.89 8.11
C VAL A 319 21.64 2.52 9.44
N PHE A 320 21.61 3.84 9.49
CA PHE A 320 22.00 4.62 10.67
C PHE A 320 20.75 5.10 11.42
N PRO A 321 20.65 4.87 12.73
CA PRO A 321 19.57 5.46 13.52
C PRO A 321 19.70 6.98 13.54
N GLU A 322 18.59 7.71 13.48
CA GLU A 322 18.59 9.17 13.51
C GLU A 322 19.00 9.72 14.89
N THR A 323 18.63 9.00 15.95
CA THR A 323 18.82 9.36 17.36
C THR A 323 19.64 8.30 18.09
N ALA A 324 20.67 8.72 18.82
CA ALA A 324 21.45 7.84 19.68
C ALA A 324 20.67 7.57 20.98
N SER A 325 20.97 6.45 21.62
CA SER A 325 20.43 6.07 22.93
C SER A 325 18.91 5.94 23.00
N GLU A 326 18.26 5.70 21.87
CA GLU A 326 16.84 5.38 21.80
C GLU A 326 16.64 4.18 20.86
N PHE A 327 15.81 3.23 21.28
CA PHE A 327 15.41 2.13 20.41
C PHE A 327 14.52 2.63 19.27
N ARG A 328 14.91 2.26 18.05
CA ARG A 328 14.19 2.54 16.81
C ARG A 328 14.05 1.26 16.00
N THR A 329 12.96 1.14 15.25
CA THR A 329 12.80 0.10 14.26
C THR A 329 13.50 0.53 12.97
N LEU A 330 14.57 -0.17 12.64
CA LEU A 330 15.37 0.05 11.45
C LEU A 330 14.93 -0.93 10.36
N ASP A 331 14.66 -0.42 9.17
CA ASP A 331 14.44 -1.22 7.97
C ASP A 331 15.79 -1.58 7.37
N LEU A 332 16.23 -2.83 7.54
CA LEU A 332 17.52 -3.32 7.08
C LEU A 332 17.47 -3.89 5.65
N GLY A 333 16.34 -3.70 4.95
CA GLY A 333 16.14 -4.12 3.57
C GLY A 333 15.47 -5.49 3.44
N GLU A 334 15.58 -6.05 2.24
CA GLU A 334 14.85 -7.26 1.87
C GLU A 334 15.70 -8.53 1.95
N LEU A 335 15.06 -9.62 2.36
CA LEU A 335 15.58 -10.96 2.44
C LEU A 335 14.67 -11.90 1.63
N ALA A 336 15.21 -12.46 0.56
CA ALA A 336 14.55 -13.54 -0.18
C ALA A 336 15.01 -14.89 0.41
N LEU A 337 14.12 -15.55 1.14
CA LEU A 337 14.36 -16.92 1.61
C LEU A 337 13.97 -17.88 0.48
N PRO A 338 14.93 -18.66 -0.06
CA PRO A 338 14.66 -19.53 -1.18
C PRO A 338 13.59 -20.57 -0.80
N PRO A 339 12.71 -20.97 -1.72
CA PRO A 339 11.81 -22.09 -1.51
C PRO A 339 12.65 -23.38 -1.54
N THR A 340 13.32 -23.70 -0.43
CA THR A 340 13.99 -24.98 -0.30
C THR A 340 12.94 -26.05 -0.06
N ALA A 341 12.40 -26.61 -1.13
CA ALA A 341 11.83 -27.94 -1.09
C ALA A 341 13.00 -28.90 -0.79
N MET A 342 13.21 -29.19 0.49
CA MET A 342 14.23 -30.16 0.87
C MET A 342 13.72 -31.56 0.57
N PRO A 343 14.52 -32.41 -0.10
CA PRO A 343 14.16 -33.80 -0.26
C PRO A 343 14.01 -34.47 1.11
N ASP A 344 13.05 -35.38 1.22
CA ASP A 344 12.86 -36.18 2.43
C ASP A 344 14.18 -36.87 2.85
N GLY A 345 14.55 -36.75 4.12
CA GLY A 345 15.76 -37.35 4.70
C GLY A 345 17.00 -36.47 4.72
N TYR A 346 16.95 -35.22 4.25
CA TYR A 346 18.04 -34.25 4.41
C TYR A 346 17.87 -33.42 5.68
N ALA A 347 18.95 -33.30 6.47
CA ALA A 347 19.00 -32.35 7.56
C ALA A 347 19.04 -30.94 6.99
N ALA A 348 18.03 -30.14 7.33
CA ALA A 348 17.89 -28.83 6.76
C ALA A 348 19.00 -27.89 7.27
N PRO A 349 19.86 -27.30 6.40
CA PRO A 349 20.86 -26.33 6.83
C PRO A 349 20.22 -25.23 7.67
N GLU A 350 20.79 -24.98 8.85
CA GLU A 350 20.42 -23.85 9.70
C GLU A 350 20.54 -22.56 8.90
N PHE A 351 19.49 -21.75 8.94
CA PHE A 351 19.53 -20.41 8.42
C PHE A 351 19.92 -19.46 9.55
N ASN A 352 20.93 -18.64 9.32
CA ASN A 352 21.41 -17.68 10.28
C ASN A 352 21.14 -16.28 9.74
N LEU A 353 20.36 -15.51 10.49
CA LEU A 353 20.16 -14.09 10.26
C LEU A 353 21.17 -13.30 11.09
N ASP A 354 22.00 -12.48 10.46
CA ASP A 354 23.08 -11.76 11.15
C ASP A 354 22.81 -10.24 11.10
N ILE A 355 22.56 -9.62 12.26
CA ILE A 355 22.42 -8.15 12.36
C ILE A 355 23.79 -7.57 12.72
N HIS A 356 24.47 -7.01 11.72
CA HIS A 356 25.82 -6.46 11.89
C HIS A 356 25.78 -5.08 12.52
N GLY A 357 26.67 -4.85 13.50
CA GLY A 357 27.01 -3.50 13.94
C GLY A 357 28.04 -2.91 12.98
N ILE A 358 27.76 -1.70 12.47
CA ILE A 358 28.61 -0.99 11.52
C ILE A 358 29.16 0.27 12.17
N PHE A 359 30.41 0.57 11.84
CA PHE A 359 31.02 1.85 12.09
C PHE A 359 31.55 2.45 10.78
N SER A 360 31.16 3.69 10.48
CA SER A 360 31.64 4.45 9.33
C SER A 360 31.95 5.89 9.78
N GLY A 361 33.23 6.23 9.90
CA GLY A 361 33.61 7.60 10.22
C GLY A 361 34.98 7.75 10.86
N GLY A 362 35.72 8.77 10.43
CA GLY A 362 36.96 9.17 11.08
C GLY A 362 36.71 10.01 12.33
N GLY A 363 37.29 9.60 13.44
CA GLY A 363 37.29 10.36 14.68
C GLY A 363 38.59 10.14 15.44
N ALA A 364 39.11 11.21 16.06
CA ALA A 364 40.19 11.11 17.03
C ALA A 364 39.71 11.74 18.33
N GLY A 365 39.92 11.04 19.44
CA GLY A 365 39.64 11.56 20.77
C GLY A 365 40.89 11.47 21.63
N ASN A 366 41.20 12.56 22.33
CA ASN A 366 42.33 12.64 23.27
C ASN A 366 41.87 12.66 24.74
N ASP A 367 40.61 12.34 24.99
CA ASP A 367 40.09 12.39 26.34
C ASP A 367 40.64 11.20 27.15
N ALA A 368 41.01 11.46 28.40
CA ALA A 368 41.55 10.44 29.29
C ALA A 368 40.49 9.41 29.75
N GLY A 369 39.22 9.60 29.36
CA GLY A 369 38.11 8.72 29.67
C GLY A 369 38.18 7.39 28.92
N ALA A 370 37.45 6.39 29.44
CA ALA A 370 37.09 5.24 28.64
C ALA A 370 35.93 5.64 27.73
N HIS A 371 36.08 5.43 26.43
CA HIS A 371 35.02 5.63 25.46
C HIS A 371 34.33 4.31 25.16
N HIS A 372 33.00 4.33 25.18
CA HIS A 372 32.15 3.19 24.96
C HIS A 372 31.35 3.37 23.67
N PHE A 373 31.33 2.32 22.86
CA PHE A 373 30.57 2.24 21.62
C PHE A 373 29.73 0.98 21.71
N ARG A 374 28.41 1.13 21.74
CA ARG A 374 27.50 0.02 21.92
C ARG A 374 26.47 -0.04 20.80
N TRP A 375 26.22 -1.26 20.35
CA TRP A 375 25.13 -1.60 19.46
C TRP A 375 24.23 -2.57 20.21
N SER A 376 22.97 -2.22 20.37
CA SER A 376 21.97 -3.05 21.02
C SER A 376 20.87 -3.39 20.04
N VAL A 377 20.53 -4.68 19.96
CA VAL A 377 19.39 -5.20 19.19
C VAL A 377 18.43 -5.84 20.19
N ASP A 378 17.18 -5.42 20.18
CA ASP A 378 16.12 -5.96 21.03
C ASP A 378 15.39 -7.10 20.35
N CYS A 379 14.81 -6.84 19.17
CA CYS A 379 14.10 -7.84 18.41
C CYS A 379 14.28 -7.64 16.90
N VAL A 380 14.03 -8.72 16.15
CA VAL A 380 14.01 -8.72 14.69
C VAL A 380 12.66 -9.24 14.23
N THR A 381 12.03 -8.52 13.31
CA THR A 381 10.76 -8.88 12.68
C THR A 381 11.00 -9.14 11.20
N LEU A 382 10.56 -10.30 10.71
CA LEU A 382 10.54 -10.64 9.28
C LEU A 382 9.16 -10.32 8.72
N LEU A 383 9.01 -9.11 8.20
CA LEU A 383 7.73 -8.68 7.63
C LEU A 383 7.54 -9.31 6.24
N PRO A 384 6.45 -10.06 5.97
CA PRO A 384 6.29 -10.75 4.69
C PRO A 384 5.89 -9.77 3.59
N ILE A 385 6.59 -9.77 2.45
CA ILE A 385 6.34 -8.81 1.35
C ILE A 385 5.96 -9.51 0.04
N ASP A 386 5.86 -10.82 0.05
CA ASP A 386 5.55 -11.67 -1.09
C ASP A 386 4.13 -11.44 -1.65
N GLU A 387 3.18 -11.05 -0.81
CA GLU A 387 1.79 -10.76 -1.20
C GLU A 387 1.42 -9.27 -1.24
N SER A 388 2.41 -8.40 -1.04
CA SER A 388 2.35 -6.94 -0.93
C SER A 388 2.55 -6.41 0.49
N GLU A 389 3.17 -5.24 0.54
CA GLU A 389 3.41 -4.44 1.73
C GLU A 389 3.00 -2.99 1.50
N VAL A 390 2.72 -2.29 2.59
CA VAL A 390 2.49 -0.86 2.65
C VAL A 390 3.42 -0.29 3.71
N ILE A 391 4.25 0.67 3.33
CA ILE A 391 5.14 1.37 4.26
C ILE A 391 4.73 2.83 4.32
N LEU A 392 4.25 3.28 5.47
CA LEU A 392 3.83 4.65 5.72
C LEU A 392 4.98 5.44 6.33
N ASN A 393 5.32 6.59 5.74
CA ASN A 393 6.48 7.38 6.19
C ASN A 393 6.22 8.12 7.52
N GLY A 394 4.97 8.37 7.86
CA GLY A 394 4.60 9.00 9.11
C GLY A 394 3.12 8.82 9.41
N VAL A 395 2.82 8.21 10.56
CA VAL A 395 1.47 8.09 11.10
C VAL A 395 1.43 8.81 12.44
N GLY A 396 0.59 9.85 12.53
CA GLY A 396 0.36 10.61 13.74
C GLY A 396 -0.28 9.78 14.87
N PRO A 397 -0.32 10.33 16.09
CA PRO A 397 -0.86 9.62 17.26
C PRO A 397 -2.38 9.44 17.22
N SER A 398 -3.11 10.34 16.56
CA SER A 398 -4.57 10.34 16.44
C SER A 398 -5.07 9.91 15.05
N GLU A 399 -4.16 9.73 14.11
CA GLU A 399 -4.51 9.34 12.75
C GLU A 399 -4.95 7.87 12.72
N ARG A 400 -5.81 7.54 11.76
CA ARG A 400 -6.15 6.14 11.45
C ARG A 400 -5.77 5.88 10.00
N ILE A 401 -5.44 4.64 9.70
CA ILE A 401 -5.05 4.22 8.37
C ILE A 401 -6.17 3.40 7.76
N LEU A 402 -6.60 3.75 6.56
CA LEU A 402 -7.53 2.98 5.76
C LEU A 402 -6.79 2.38 4.57
N LEU A 403 -6.66 1.04 4.57
CA LEU A 403 -6.28 0.27 3.39
C LEU A 403 -7.54 -0.02 2.60
N ASP A 404 -7.71 0.63 1.45
CA ASP A 404 -8.92 0.48 0.64
C ASP A 404 -8.61 -0.25 -0.67
N THR A 405 -9.18 -1.44 -0.81
CA THR A 405 -9.23 -2.18 -2.08
C THR A 405 -10.65 -2.37 -2.60
N LEU A 406 -11.66 -1.84 -1.90
CA LEU A 406 -13.08 -1.91 -2.30
C LEU A 406 -13.48 -0.76 -3.22
N SER A 407 -12.94 0.44 -3.00
CA SER A 407 -13.35 1.63 -3.72
C SER A 407 -12.90 1.59 -5.18
N ARG A 408 -13.88 1.61 -6.09
CA ARG A 408 -13.66 1.74 -7.56
C ARG A 408 -12.93 3.03 -7.94
N ALA A 409 -13.01 4.07 -7.12
CA ALA A 409 -12.41 5.38 -7.36
C ALA A 409 -10.89 5.42 -7.15
N GLY A 410 -10.30 4.34 -6.62
CA GLY A 410 -8.85 4.20 -6.48
C GLY A 410 -8.50 3.33 -5.29
N HIS A 411 -7.95 2.14 -5.57
CA HIS A 411 -7.31 1.36 -4.53
C HIS A 411 -6.14 2.16 -3.96
N GLY A 412 -6.04 2.26 -2.65
CA GLY A 412 -5.04 3.11 -2.04
C GLY A 412 -4.99 2.98 -0.53
N VAL A 413 -4.11 3.79 0.04
CA VAL A 413 -3.96 3.93 1.48
C VAL A 413 -4.30 5.37 1.83
N TYR A 414 -5.19 5.55 2.79
CA TYR A 414 -5.71 6.86 3.17
C TYR A 414 -5.50 7.09 4.66
N THR A 415 -5.26 8.35 5.03
CA THR A 415 -5.31 8.79 6.41
C THR A 415 -6.72 9.23 6.76
N LEU A 416 -7.24 8.78 7.90
CA LEU A 416 -8.49 9.23 8.48
C LEU A 416 -8.23 10.02 9.77
N ASP A 417 -9.15 10.90 10.12
CA ASP A 417 -9.20 11.52 11.45
C ASP A 417 -9.89 10.61 12.49
N GLU A 418 -10.02 11.12 13.72
CA GLU A 418 -10.68 10.41 14.83
C GLU A 418 -12.18 10.15 14.60
N SER A 419 -12.79 10.85 13.65
CA SER A 419 -14.20 10.71 13.26
C SER A 419 -14.39 9.83 12.01
N ASP A 420 -13.35 9.09 11.58
CA ASP A 420 -13.32 8.28 10.37
C ASP A 420 -13.55 9.09 9.06
N VAL A 421 -13.25 10.39 9.07
CA VAL A 421 -13.30 11.21 7.85
C VAL A 421 -11.96 11.09 7.12
N VAL A 422 -12.02 10.79 5.81
CA VAL A 422 -10.84 10.72 4.95
C VAL A 422 -10.21 12.10 4.83
N LEU A 423 -8.96 12.23 5.31
CA LEU A 423 -8.17 13.45 5.23
C LEU A 423 -7.47 13.56 3.86
N GLY A 424 -7.12 12.43 3.25
CA GLY A 424 -6.44 12.36 1.97
C GLY A 424 -5.68 11.03 1.78
N PRO A 425 -5.03 10.85 0.63
CA PRO A 425 -4.12 9.74 0.43
C PRO A 425 -2.92 9.86 1.38
N ALA A 426 -2.51 8.73 1.96
CA ALA A 426 -1.31 8.66 2.79
C ALA A 426 -0.05 8.75 1.93
N ASP A 427 1.06 9.18 2.53
CA ASP A 427 2.38 9.04 1.92
C ASP A 427 2.92 7.63 2.22
N TYR A 428 2.87 6.75 1.21
CA TYR A 428 3.25 5.36 1.37
C TYR A 428 4.05 4.79 0.19
N GLU A 429 4.86 3.77 0.50
CA GLU A 429 5.55 2.91 -0.45
C GLU A 429 4.84 1.54 -0.52
N GLY A 430 4.97 0.85 -1.66
CA GLY A 430 4.34 -0.46 -1.87
C GLY A 430 2.93 -0.36 -2.46
N ALA A 431 2.06 -1.31 -2.12
CA ALA A 431 0.69 -1.37 -2.64
C ALA A 431 -0.29 -1.97 -1.62
N PRO A 432 -1.56 -1.49 -1.58
CA PRO A 432 -2.58 -2.12 -0.79
C PRO A 432 -2.84 -3.55 -1.29
N PHE A 433 -3.09 -4.48 -0.37
CA PHE A 433 -3.27 -5.90 -0.69
C PHE A 433 -4.74 -6.31 -0.77
N ARG A 434 -5.02 -7.29 -1.62
CA ARG A 434 -6.29 -8.01 -1.66
C ARG A 434 -6.26 -9.20 -0.72
N VAL A 435 -7.41 -9.59 -0.19
CA VAL A 435 -7.53 -10.75 0.70
C VAL A 435 -7.91 -11.96 -0.16
N GLY A 436 -7.14 -13.05 -0.07
CA GLY A 436 -7.42 -14.26 -0.84
C GLY A 436 -8.60 -15.04 -0.24
N PRO A 437 -9.12 -16.10 -0.90
CA PRO A 437 -10.08 -17.00 -0.28
C PRO A 437 -9.47 -17.80 0.89
N GLU A 438 -8.15 -17.93 0.93
CA GLU A 438 -7.42 -18.53 2.03
C GLU A 438 -7.28 -17.59 3.23
N ASP A 439 -7.16 -18.18 4.43
CA ASP A 439 -6.96 -17.44 5.66
C ASP A 439 -5.78 -16.47 5.54
N THR A 440 -6.00 -15.21 5.91
CA THR A 440 -5.04 -14.13 5.72
C THR A 440 -4.64 -13.54 7.06
N ARG A 441 -3.34 -13.34 7.27
CA ARG A 441 -2.77 -12.60 8.41
C ARG A 441 -2.21 -11.27 7.94
N ILE A 442 -2.60 -10.19 8.62
CA ILE A 442 -2.06 -8.85 8.42
C ILE A 442 -1.08 -8.56 9.55
N TYR A 443 0.18 -8.31 9.22
CA TYR A 443 1.22 -7.90 10.17
C TYR A 443 1.32 -6.38 10.19
N VAL A 444 1.50 -5.80 11.38
CA VAL A 444 1.70 -4.36 11.55
C VAL A 444 2.88 -4.14 12.50
N ALA A 445 3.84 -3.32 12.05
CA ALA A 445 4.97 -2.86 12.85
C ALA A 445 5.02 -1.32 12.82
N ARG A 446 5.44 -0.70 13.93
CA ARG A 446 5.56 0.76 14.05
C ARG A 446 6.83 1.11 14.83
N ASP A 447 7.48 2.21 14.46
CA ASP A 447 8.82 2.58 14.97
C ASP A 447 8.86 2.93 16.48
N ASP A 448 7.76 3.40 17.05
CA ASP A 448 7.71 3.90 18.44
C ASP A 448 7.23 2.88 19.47
N VAL A 449 6.86 1.67 19.07
CA VAL A 449 6.30 0.71 20.02
C VAL A 449 7.40 -0.09 20.68
N SER A 450 7.48 0.03 22.01
CA SER A 450 8.57 -0.57 22.79
C SER A 450 8.54 -2.09 22.80
N ASP A 451 7.35 -2.66 22.66
CA ASP A 451 7.15 -4.09 22.51
C ASP A 451 6.27 -4.33 21.29
N PRO A 452 6.82 -4.79 20.16
CA PRO A 452 6.03 -5.09 18.97
C PRO A 452 4.91 -6.10 19.28
N SER A 453 5.14 -7.07 20.17
CA SER A 453 4.08 -7.99 20.59
C SER A 453 2.99 -7.25 21.38
N GLY A 454 3.36 -6.23 22.16
CA GLY A 454 2.45 -5.40 22.93
C GLY A 454 1.64 -4.40 22.11
N VAL A 455 1.84 -4.30 20.79
CA VAL A 455 1.12 -3.28 20.02
C VAL A 455 -0.36 -3.63 19.95
N LYS A 456 -1.18 -2.74 20.49
CA LYS A 456 -2.63 -2.83 20.40
C LYS A 456 -3.08 -2.01 19.22
N PHE A 457 -3.47 -2.68 18.15
CA PHE A 457 -4.18 -2.05 17.05
C PHE A 457 -5.64 -2.46 17.07
N GLY A 458 -6.53 -1.53 16.75
CA GLY A 458 -7.88 -1.85 16.34
C GLY A 458 -7.87 -2.08 14.84
N VAL A 459 -8.39 -3.23 14.42
CA VAL A 459 -8.54 -3.55 13.01
C VAL A 459 -10.00 -3.79 12.71
N GLU A 460 -10.58 -2.95 11.87
CA GLU A 460 -11.95 -3.11 11.37
C GLU A 460 -11.86 -3.43 9.89
N THR A 461 -12.30 -4.63 9.51
CA THR A 461 -12.27 -5.08 8.12
C THR A 461 -13.69 -5.28 7.59
N SER A 462 -13.99 -4.66 6.45
CA SER A 462 -15.18 -4.95 5.65
C SER A 462 -14.76 -5.68 4.38
N LEU A 463 -15.43 -6.79 4.06
CA LEU A 463 -15.15 -7.61 2.88
C LEU A 463 -16.30 -7.58 1.89
N THR A 464 -15.97 -7.49 0.60
CA THR A 464 -16.93 -7.77 -0.48
C THR A 464 -16.39 -8.91 -1.34
N PRO A 465 -17.11 -10.06 -1.43
CA PRO A 465 -16.70 -11.17 -2.27
C PRO A 465 -16.58 -10.77 -3.73
N LEU A 466 -15.53 -11.21 -4.42
CA LEU A 466 -15.44 -11.08 -5.87
C LEU A 466 -16.40 -12.10 -6.52
N THR A 467 -17.41 -11.60 -7.24
CA THR A 467 -18.23 -12.44 -8.12
C THR A 467 -17.42 -12.85 -9.34
N ALA A 468 -17.53 -14.11 -9.77
CA ALA A 468 -16.88 -14.63 -10.96
C ALA A 468 -17.20 -13.74 -12.19
N GLY A 469 -16.19 -13.04 -12.71
CA GLY A 469 -16.34 -12.11 -13.85
C GLY A 469 -15.54 -10.81 -13.77
N PHE A 470 -14.83 -10.54 -12.67
CA PHE A 470 -13.87 -9.45 -12.53
C PHE A 470 -12.42 -9.89 -12.76
#